data_AF-A0A516QTT1-F1
#
_entry.id   AF-A0A516QTT1-F1
#
_cell.length_a   1.000
_cell.length_b   1.000
_cell.length_c   1.000
_cell.angle_alpha   90.00
_cell.angle_beta   90.00
_cell.angle_gamma   90.00
#
_symmetry.space_group_name_H-M   'P 1'
#
loop_
_entity.id
_entity.type
_entity.pdbx_description
1 polymer ?
#
loop_
_entity_poly.entity_id
_entity_poly.type
_entity_poly.pdbx_seq_one_letter_code
_entity_poly.pdbx_strand_id
1 'polypeptide(L)'
;MSKKLLLFALMSLCVIALSACKGNEEKLKGAPDEQKVDEDKKVAEEEKNKQEEQQKAQEEKRKQEEQQRAEEEKRKQEEQQRAEEEKRKQEEQQRAEEEKRKQEEQQRAEEEKRKQEEQQRVAEEKRKQEEKKAQQQQSIQQERTQKQEKPTQATGGKPTRSQISVGSHVVIQLDNDYSKTVSGVVKDILTHSETHTYGIKVRLQDGQIGRVQSVK
;
A
#
# COMPACT_ATOMS: atom_id res chain seq x y z
N MET A 1 19.80 -47.92 -42.99
CA MET A 1 19.45 -49.30 -42.58
C MET A 1 20.27 -50.40 -43.29
N SER A 2 21.18 -50.06 -44.22
CA SER A 2 21.82 -51.01 -45.14
C SER A 2 22.96 -51.85 -44.54
N LYS A 3 23.64 -51.36 -43.48
CA LYS A 3 24.78 -52.05 -42.86
C LYS A 3 24.38 -53.28 -42.02
N LYS A 4 23.17 -53.25 -41.44
CA LYS A 4 22.62 -54.38 -40.65
C LYS A 4 22.16 -55.53 -41.56
N LEU A 5 21.69 -55.22 -42.77
CA LEU A 5 21.25 -56.22 -43.75
C LEU A 5 22.45 -56.98 -44.39
N LEU A 6 23.57 -56.28 -44.61
CA LEU A 6 24.80 -56.89 -45.13
C LEU A 6 25.42 -57.90 -44.13
N LEU A 7 25.38 -57.59 -42.82
CA LEU A 7 25.88 -58.47 -41.76
C LEU A 7 25.05 -59.75 -41.60
N PHE A 8 23.73 -59.67 -41.74
CA PHE A 8 22.85 -60.84 -41.70
C PHE A 8 23.05 -61.76 -42.92
N ALA A 9 23.28 -61.20 -44.11
CA ALA A 9 23.56 -61.99 -45.32
C ALA A 9 24.90 -62.75 -45.25
N LEU A 10 25.94 -62.12 -44.69
CA LEU A 10 27.26 -62.74 -44.52
C LEU A 10 27.26 -63.87 -43.49
N MET A 11 26.48 -63.72 -42.42
CA MET A 11 26.31 -64.77 -41.41
C MET A 11 25.49 -65.96 -41.93
N SER A 12 24.49 -65.72 -42.78
CA SER A 12 23.71 -66.79 -43.40
C SER A 12 24.51 -67.62 -44.41
N LEU A 13 25.52 -67.04 -45.06
CA LEU A 13 26.38 -67.74 -46.02
C LEU A 13 27.39 -68.68 -45.31
N CYS A 14 27.86 -68.32 -44.12
CA CYS A 14 28.80 -69.14 -43.34
C CYS A 14 28.18 -70.41 -42.76
N VAL A 15 26.88 -70.42 -42.45
CA VAL A 15 26.20 -71.60 -41.86
C VAL A 15 25.98 -72.70 -42.91
N ILE A 16 25.88 -72.35 -44.19
CA ILE A 16 25.66 -73.31 -45.28
C ILE A 16 26.97 -74.03 -45.67
N ALA A 17 28.13 -73.40 -45.46
CA ALA A 17 29.44 -73.98 -45.79
C ALA A 17 29.93 -75.06 -44.80
N LEU A 18 29.39 -75.11 -43.57
CA LEU A 18 29.82 -76.08 -42.55
C LEU A 18 29.02 -77.40 -42.58
N SER A 19 27.97 -77.51 -43.40
CA SER A 19 27.13 -78.73 -43.50
C SER A 19 27.44 -79.62 -44.71
N ALA A 20 28.52 -79.34 -45.46
CA ALA A 20 28.90 -80.10 -46.66
C ALA A 20 30.31 -80.70 -46.62
N CYS A 21 30.72 -81.24 -45.47
CA CYS A 21 31.86 -82.16 -45.37
C CYS A 21 31.43 -83.41 -44.59
N LYS A 22 30.65 -84.28 -45.24
CA LYS A 22 30.40 -85.64 -44.74
C LYS A 22 30.22 -86.60 -45.92
N GLY A 23 31.25 -87.42 -46.15
CA GLY A 23 31.22 -88.60 -47.02
C GLY A 23 32.41 -88.70 -47.96
N ASN A 24 33.46 -89.44 -47.59
CA ASN A 24 33.61 -90.81 -48.07
C ASN A 24 34.70 -91.58 -47.31
N GLU A 25 34.40 -92.86 -47.08
CA GLU A 25 35.25 -93.87 -46.47
C GLU A 25 36.51 -94.15 -47.28
N GLU A 26 37.67 -94.27 -46.63
CA GLU A 26 38.63 -95.31 -46.99
C GLU A 26 39.20 -95.97 -45.73
N LYS A 27 39.08 -97.29 -45.75
CA LYS A 27 39.46 -98.28 -44.75
C LYS A 27 40.96 -98.54 -44.89
N LEU A 28 41.76 -98.24 -43.87
CA LEU A 28 43.05 -98.93 -43.67
C LEU A 28 43.27 -99.25 -42.20
N LYS A 29 43.41 -100.56 -41.93
CA LYS A 29 43.72 -101.15 -40.64
C LYS A 29 45.13 -100.73 -40.18
N GLY A 30 45.24 -100.24 -38.95
CA GLY A 30 46.49 -100.11 -38.20
C GLY A 30 46.19 -100.23 -36.70
N ALA A 31 46.99 -101.01 -35.99
CA ALA A 31 46.82 -101.41 -34.58
C ALA A 31 46.76 -100.22 -33.59
N PRO A 32 46.17 -100.37 -32.39
CA PRO A 32 46.17 -99.31 -31.39
C PRO A 32 47.54 -99.24 -30.72
N ASP A 33 48.24 -98.13 -30.94
CA ASP A 33 49.50 -97.78 -30.28
C ASP A 33 49.16 -96.95 -29.03
N GLU A 34 49.52 -97.44 -27.84
CA GLU A 34 49.17 -96.84 -26.54
C GLU A 34 49.74 -95.42 -26.33
N GLN A 35 50.60 -94.90 -27.22
CA GLN A 35 51.10 -93.51 -27.15
C GLN A 35 50.17 -92.45 -27.75
N LYS A 36 49.16 -92.82 -28.54
CA LYS A 36 48.26 -91.84 -29.21
C LYS A 36 47.12 -91.35 -28.30
N VAL A 37 46.76 -92.14 -27.29
CA VAL A 37 45.67 -91.82 -26.35
C VAL A 37 46.09 -90.76 -25.32
N ASP A 38 47.36 -90.73 -24.92
CA ASP A 38 47.89 -89.72 -23.98
C ASP A 38 48.07 -88.33 -24.63
N GLU A 39 48.44 -88.25 -25.90
CA GLU A 39 48.49 -86.96 -26.64
C GLU A 39 47.10 -86.38 -26.87
N ASP A 40 46.13 -87.19 -27.34
CA ASP A 40 44.75 -86.74 -27.56
C ASP A 40 44.09 -86.30 -26.23
N LYS A 41 44.42 -86.94 -25.10
CA LYS A 41 43.96 -86.54 -23.76
C LYS A 41 44.60 -85.23 -23.30
N LYS A 42 45.89 -85.01 -23.57
CA LYS A 42 46.60 -83.78 -23.20
C LYS A 42 46.11 -82.57 -24.01
N VAL A 43 45.87 -82.74 -25.31
CA VAL A 43 45.29 -81.71 -26.17
C VAL A 43 43.86 -81.35 -25.75
N ALA A 44 43.04 -82.35 -25.38
CA ALA A 44 41.70 -82.12 -24.86
C ALA A 44 41.69 -81.39 -23.50
N GLU A 45 42.66 -81.65 -22.62
CA GLU A 45 42.81 -80.97 -21.34
C GLU A 45 43.28 -79.51 -21.51
N GLU A 46 44.17 -79.25 -22.47
CA GLU A 46 44.62 -77.89 -22.83
C GLU A 46 43.49 -77.06 -23.46
N GLU A 47 42.67 -77.64 -24.34
CA GLU A 47 41.48 -76.98 -24.89
C GLU A 47 40.44 -76.66 -23.81
N LYS A 48 40.22 -77.58 -22.86
CA LYS A 48 39.31 -77.38 -21.73
C LYS A 48 39.80 -76.26 -20.82
N ASN A 49 41.11 -76.22 -20.51
CA ASN A 49 41.70 -75.15 -19.72
C ASN A 49 41.59 -73.78 -20.42
N LYS A 50 41.80 -73.74 -21.74
CA LYS A 50 41.65 -72.51 -22.53
C LYS A 50 40.19 -72.04 -22.61
N GLN A 51 39.23 -72.95 -22.73
CA GLN A 51 37.80 -72.61 -22.62
C GLN A 51 37.42 -72.10 -21.24
N GLU A 52 37.94 -72.71 -20.17
CA GLU A 52 37.68 -72.27 -18.80
C GLU A 52 38.28 -70.88 -18.52
N GLU A 53 39.47 -70.59 -19.02
CA GLU A 53 40.10 -69.26 -18.93
C GLU A 53 39.30 -68.21 -19.72
N GLN A 54 38.83 -68.53 -20.93
CA GLN A 54 37.94 -67.65 -21.70
C GLN A 54 36.61 -67.39 -21.01
N GLN A 55 36.01 -68.40 -20.35
CA GLN A 55 34.79 -68.24 -19.57
C GLN A 55 35.00 -67.36 -18.34
N LYS A 56 36.10 -67.55 -17.60
CA LYS A 56 36.46 -66.70 -16.44
C LYS A 56 36.69 -65.25 -16.86
N ALA A 57 37.42 -65.01 -17.96
CA ALA A 57 37.63 -63.67 -18.50
C ALA A 57 36.32 -63.01 -18.96
N GLN A 58 35.40 -63.78 -19.55
CA GLN A 58 34.09 -63.26 -19.95
C GLN A 58 33.18 -62.96 -18.74
N GLU A 59 33.22 -63.79 -17.69
CA GLU A 59 32.49 -63.56 -16.45
C GLU A 59 33.00 -62.32 -15.70
N GLU A 60 34.33 -62.15 -15.62
CA GLU A 60 34.94 -60.96 -15.01
C GLU A 60 34.56 -59.69 -15.77
N LYS A 61 34.61 -59.72 -17.12
CA LYS A 61 34.17 -58.60 -17.95
C LYS A 61 32.68 -58.27 -17.75
N ARG A 62 31.81 -59.29 -17.60
CA ARG A 62 30.39 -59.07 -17.29
C ARG A 62 30.19 -58.43 -15.91
N LYS A 63 30.92 -58.88 -14.89
CA LYS A 63 30.87 -58.27 -13.55
C LYS A 63 31.33 -56.81 -13.56
N GLN A 64 32.41 -56.49 -14.29
CA GLN A 64 32.88 -55.11 -14.43
C GLN A 64 31.87 -54.24 -15.18
N GLU A 65 31.25 -54.75 -16.26
CA GLU A 65 30.22 -54.02 -17.00
C GLU A 65 28.95 -53.79 -16.16
N GLU A 66 28.54 -54.77 -15.36
CA GLU A 66 27.40 -54.64 -14.43
C GLU A 66 27.68 -53.61 -13.32
N GLN A 67 28.89 -53.63 -12.75
CA GLN A 67 29.32 -52.62 -11.77
C GLN A 67 29.33 -51.20 -12.37
N GLN A 68 29.85 -51.05 -13.60
CA GLN A 68 29.85 -49.75 -14.30
C GLN A 68 28.43 -49.26 -14.59
N ARG A 69 27.52 -50.14 -15.02
CA ARG A 69 26.11 -49.79 -15.25
C ARG A 69 25.42 -49.37 -13.96
N ALA A 70 25.64 -50.09 -12.85
CA ALA A 70 25.09 -49.75 -11.55
C ALA A 70 25.61 -48.40 -11.03
N GLU A 71 26.90 -48.11 -11.23
CA GLU A 71 27.49 -46.82 -10.86
C GLU A 71 26.96 -45.67 -11.75
N GLU A 72 26.83 -45.89 -13.06
CA GLU A 72 26.26 -44.90 -13.98
C GLU A 72 24.78 -44.59 -13.64
N GLU A 73 23.99 -45.62 -13.30
CA GLU A 73 22.60 -45.44 -12.88
C GLU A 73 22.52 -44.67 -11.56
N LYS A 74 23.36 -45.01 -10.58
CA LYS A 74 23.44 -44.28 -9.31
C LYS A 74 23.82 -42.82 -9.52
N ARG A 75 24.79 -42.55 -10.41
CA ARG A 75 25.21 -41.18 -10.76
C ARG A 75 24.07 -40.39 -11.41
N LYS A 76 23.31 -41.02 -12.32
CA LYS A 76 22.13 -40.38 -12.95
C LYS A 76 21.03 -40.07 -11.92
N GLN A 77 20.76 -40.98 -10.99
CA GLN A 77 19.80 -40.74 -9.91
C GLN A 77 20.25 -39.60 -8.99
N GLU A 78 21.53 -39.56 -8.62
CA GLU A 78 22.09 -38.48 -7.80
C GLU A 78 22.06 -37.12 -8.52
N GLU A 79 22.35 -37.09 -9.83
CA GLU A 79 22.25 -35.87 -10.65
C GLU A 79 20.81 -35.37 -10.75
N GLN A 80 19.84 -36.27 -10.94
CA GLN A 80 18.41 -35.93 -10.94
C GLN A 80 17.95 -35.37 -9.59
N GLN A 81 18.37 -36.00 -8.47
CA GLN A 81 18.06 -35.51 -7.12
C GLN A 81 18.66 -34.13 -6.86
N ARG A 82 19.91 -33.89 -7.26
CA ARG A 82 20.56 -32.57 -7.12
C ARG A 82 19.85 -31.51 -7.95
N ALA A 83 19.46 -31.82 -9.19
CA ALA A 83 18.72 -30.90 -10.05
C ALA A 83 17.32 -30.58 -9.48
N GLU A 84 16.63 -31.56 -8.91
CA GLU A 84 15.33 -31.35 -8.26
C GLU A 84 15.48 -30.52 -6.97
N GLU A 85 16.49 -30.80 -6.15
CA GLU A 85 16.78 -30.02 -4.93
C GLU A 85 17.13 -28.57 -5.27
N GLU A 86 17.94 -28.33 -6.30
CA GLU A 86 18.27 -26.99 -6.77
C GLU A 86 17.02 -26.24 -7.27
N LYS A 87 16.17 -26.91 -8.07
CA LYS A 87 14.90 -26.33 -8.53
C LYS A 87 13.97 -26.00 -7.37
N ARG A 88 13.89 -26.87 -6.36
CA ARG A 88 13.09 -26.62 -5.15
C ARG A 88 13.62 -25.42 -4.36
N LYS A 89 14.94 -25.28 -4.21
CA LYS A 89 15.56 -24.11 -3.55
C LYS A 89 15.28 -22.82 -4.31
N GLN A 90 15.36 -22.84 -5.65
CA GLN A 90 15.03 -21.67 -6.47
C GLN A 90 13.55 -21.28 -6.35
N GLU A 91 12.65 -22.26 -6.37
CA GLU A 91 11.21 -22.02 -6.21
C GLU A 91 10.88 -21.49 -4.80
N GLU A 92 11.52 -22.01 -3.75
CA GLU A 92 11.37 -21.52 -2.38
C GLU A 92 11.89 -20.07 -2.23
N GLN A 93 13.04 -19.75 -2.83
CA GLN A 93 13.55 -18.36 -2.86
C GLN A 93 12.60 -17.42 -3.60
N GLN A 94 12.06 -17.82 -4.74
CA GLN A 94 11.08 -17.01 -5.49
C GLN A 94 9.80 -16.79 -4.70
N ARG A 95 9.28 -17.83 -4.03
CA ARG A 95 8.09 -17.70 -3.16
C ARG A 95 8.35 -16.76 -2.00
N ALA A 96 9.51 -16.86 -1.34
CA ALA A 96 9.89 -15.98 -0.25
C ALA A 96 10.05 -14.51 -0.70
N GLU A 97 10.63 -14.28 -1.88
CA GLU A 97 10.75 -12.95 -2.48
C GLU A 97 9.38 -12.37 -2.88
N GLU A 98 8.50 -13.19 -3.48
CA GLU A 98 7.15 -12.78 -3.84
C GLU A 98 6.32 -12.44 -2.59
N GLU A 99 6.42 -13.23 -1.52
CA GLU A 99 5.76 -12.95 -0.25
C GLU A 99 6.27 -11.64 0.37
N LYS A 100 7.59 -11.44 0.40
CA LYS A 100 8.19 -10.19 0.88
C LYS A 100 7.73 -8.98 0.08
N ARG A 101 7.65 -9.10 -1.26
CA ARG A 101 7.14 -8.04 -2.13
C ARG A 101 5.67 -7.73 -1.85
N LYS A 102 4.83 -8.75 -1.64
CA LYS A 102 3.41 -8.56 -1.26
C LYS A 102 3.29 -7.84 0.09
N GLN A 103 4.10 -8.21 1.08
CA GLN A 103 4.11 -7.53 2.38
C GLN A 103 4.55 -6.07 2.25
N GLU A 104 5.61 -5.79 1.48
CA GLU A 104 6.09 -4.43 1.23
C GLU A 104 5.05 -3.58 0.49
N GLU A 105 4.35 -4.15 -0.51
CA GLU A 105 3.28 -3.47 -1.23
C GLU A 105 2.08 -3.16 -0.32
N GLN A 106 1.69 -4.09 0.55
CA GLN A 106 0.65 -3.85 1.57
C GLN A 106 1.05 -2.74 2.55
N GLN A 107 2.29 -2.74 3.04
CA GLN A 107 2.80 -1.68 3.93
C GLN A 107 2.82 -0.32 3.24
N ARG A 108 3.24 -0.25 1.97
CA ARG A 108 3.21 0.99 1.18
C ARG A 108 1.79 1.50 0.98
N ALA A 109 0.84 0.62 0.65
CA ALA A 109 -0.56 0.99 0.49
C ALA A 109 -1.19 1.49 1.80
N GLU A 110 -0.87 0.86 2.93
CA GLU A 110 -1.31 1.30 4.25
C GLU A 110 -0.69 2.65 4.65
N GLU A 111 0.60 2.84 4.40
CA GLU A 111 1.30 4.11 4.65
C GLU A 111 0.71 5.25 3.80
N GLU A 112 0.43 4.99 2.53
CA GLU A 112 -0.22 5.97 1.64
C GLU A 112 -1.63 6.33 2.13
N LYS A 113 -2.44 5.33 2.51
CA LYS A 113 -3.76 5.55 3.09
C LYS A 113 -3.69 6.39 4.37
N ARG A 114 -2.71 6.10 5.25
CA ARG A 114 -2.49 6.87 6.48
C ARG A 114 -2.11 8.32 6.17
N LYS A 115 -1.25 8.56 5.19
CA LYS A 115 -0.90 9.93 4.73
C LYS A 115 -2.11 10.67 4.19
N GLN A 116 -2.97 10.01 3.40
CA GLN A 116 -4.20 10.61 2.89
C GLN A 116 -5.18 10.95 4.01
N GLU A 117 -5.37 10.04 4.97
CA GLU A 117 -6.25 10.29 6.13
C GLU A 117 -5.72 11.43 7.00
N GLU A 118 -4.41 11.51 7.23
CA GLU A 118 -3.78 12.61 7.97
C GLU A 118 -3.97 13.95 7.25
N GLN A 119 -3.78 14.00 5.92
CA GLN A 119 -4.05 15.21 5.13
C GLN A 119 -5.52 15.64 5.21
N GLN A 120 -6.46 14.69 5.18
CA GLN A 120 -7.89 14.98 5.33
C GLN A 120 -8.20 15.52 6.73
N ARG A 121 -7.65 14.94 7.79
CA ARG A 121 -7.81 15.42 9.17
C ARG A 121 -7.29 16.85 9.33
N VAL A 122 -6.10 17.14 8.80
CA VAL A 122 -5.51 18.49 8.83
C VAL A 122 -6.36 19.49 8.03
N ALA A 123 -6.88 19.09 6.87
CA ALA A 123 -7.77 19.94 6.08
C ALA A 123 -9.11 20.21 6.79
N GLU A 124 -9.69 19.19 7.43
CA GLU A 124 -10.92 19.31 8.22
C GLU A 124 -10.73 20.21 9.44
N GLU A 125 -9.61 20.06 10.17
CA GLU A 125 -9.27 20.90 11.32
C GLU A 125 -9.10 22.36 10.92
N LYS A 126 -8.42 22.63 9.79
CA LYS A 126 -8.30 23.99 9.23
C LYS A 126 -9.67 24.58 8.89
N ARG A 127 -10.56 23.82 8.26
CA ARG A 127 -11.94 24.26 7.96
C ARG A 127 -12.71 24.60 9.23
N LYS A 128 -12.66 23.75 10.25
CA LYS A 128 -13.30 24.02 11.55
C LYS A 128 -12.73 25.27 12.23
N GLN A 129 -11.42 25.50 12.11
CA GLN A 129 -10.78 26.70 12.67
C GLN A 129 -11.18 27.97 11.90
N GLU A 130 -11.25 27.91 10.58
CA GLU A 130 -11.71 29.01 9.73
C GLU A 130 -13.18 29.33 9.98
N GLU A 131 -14.04 28.32 10.11
CA GLU A 131 -15.45 28.48 10.44
C GLU A 131 -15.64 29.13 11.82
N LYS A 132 -14.91 28.67 12.85
CA LYS A 132 -14.92 29.32 14.18
C LYS A 132 -14.48 30.78 14.11
N LYS A 133 -13.43 31.09 13.34
CA LYS A 133 -12.97 32.48 13.14
C LYS A 133 -14.03 33.32 12.42
N ALA A 134 -14.69 32.78 11.40
CA ALA A 134 -15.75 33.47 10.68
C ALA A 134 -16.96 33.74 11.58
N GLN A 135 -17.40 32.74 12.37
CA GLN A 135 -18.48 32.90 13.36
C GLN A 135 -18.14 33.96 14.41
N GLN A 136 -16.90 33.95 14.94
CA GLN A 136 -16.44 34.95 15.90
C GLN A 136 -16.37 36.36 15.28
N GLN A 137 -15.94 36.49 14.03
CA GLN A 137 -15.96 37.78 13.33
C GLN A 137 -17.40 38.27 13.09
N GLN A 138 -18.32 37.38 12.73
CA GLN A 138 -19.73 37.71 12.58
C GLN A 138 -20.35 38.17 13.91
N SER A 139 -20.05 37.49 15.03
CA SER A 139 -20.55 37.90 16.34
C SER A 139 -20.00 39.28 16.75
N ILE A 140 -18.72 39.55 16.48
CA ILE A 140 -18.13 40.88 16.73
C ILE A 140 -18.78 41.97 15.87
N GLN A 141 -19.10 41.68 14.61
CA GLN A 141 -19.83 42.62 13.75
C GLN A 141 -21.25 42.88 14.27
N GLN A 142 -21.97 41.83 14.69
CA GLN A 142 -23.30 41.96 15.29
C GLN A 142 -23.28 42.76 16.60
N GLU A 143 -22.27 42.56 17.44
CA GLU A 143 -22.11 43.33 18.68
C GLU A 143 -21.80 44.82 18.39
N ARG A 144 -21.05 45.11 17.32
CA ARG A 144 -20.76 46.48 16.88
C ARG A 144 -22.00 47.17 16.32
N THR A 145 -22.83 46.50 15.53
CA THR A 145 -24.09 47.07 15.04
C THR A 145 -25.06 47.33 16.18
N GLN A 146 -25.16 46.41 17.15
CA GLN A 146 -26.00 46.63 18.35
C GLN A 146 -25.49 47.76 19.25
N LYS A 147 -24.17 47.98 19.36
CA LYS A 147 -23.61 49.14 20.10
C LYS A 147 -23.76 50.47 19.37
N GLN A 148 -23.92 50.48 18.05
CA GLN A 148 -24.22 51.69 17.27
C GLN A 148 -25.70 52.08 17.29
N GLU A 149 -26.62 51.15 17.62
CA GLU A 149 -28.06 51.44 17.72
C GLU A 149 -28.55 51.81 19.13
N LYS A 150 -27.68 51.89 20.13
CA LYS A 150 -28.04 52.52 21.40
C LYS A 150 -27.87 54.03 21.25
N PRO A 151 -28.95 54.85 21.20
CA PRO A 151 -28.77 56.29 21.24
C PRO A 151 -28.23 56.62 22.63
N THR A 152 -26.93 56.88 22.71
CA THR A 152 -26.36 57.59 23.85
C THR A 152 -26.96 58.99 23.84
N GLN A 153 -28.10 59.15 24.50
CA GLN A 153 -28.52 60.43 25.07
C GLN A 153 -27.54 60.77 26.20
N ALA A 154 -26.34 61.18 25.82
CA ALA A 154 -25.41 61.86 26.68
C ALA A 154 -25.29 63.29 26.17
N THR A 155 -26.39 64.05 26.28
CA THR A 155 -26.33 65.49 26.06
C THR A 155 -25.77 66.14 27.33
N GLY A 156 -24.45 66.34 27.36
CA GLY A 156 -23.84 67.45 28.11
C GLY A 156 -24.20 68.82 27.50
N GLY A 157 -25.39 68.93 26.90
CA GLY A 157 -25.90 70.05 26.13
C GLY A 157 -27.36 70.32 26.48
N LYS A 158 -27.86 71.48 26.07
CA LYS A 158 -29.21 71.96 26.41
C LYS A 158 -30.28 70.90 26.12
N PRO A 159 -31.29 70.72 27.00
CA PRO A 159 -32.32 69.70 26.84
C PRO A 159 -33.03 69.78 25.49
N THR A 160 -33.34 68.63 24.90
CA THR A 160 -34.13 68.56 23.66
C THR A 160 -35.61 68.62 23.96
N ARG A 161 -36.42 68.90 22.93
CA ARG A 161 -37.87 69.07 23.06
C ARG A 161 -38.54 67.81 23.61
N SER A 162 -38.10 66.62 23.21
CA SER A 162 -38.66 65.34 23.65
C SER A 162 -38.41 65.05 25.14
N GLN A 163 -37.40 65.68 25.75
CA GLN A 163 -37.10 65.53 27.17
C GLN A 163 -37.99 66.38 28.08
N ILE A 164 -38.86 67.23 27.52
CA ILE A 164 -39.69 68.19 28.26
C ILE A 164 -41.16 67.96 27.92
N SER A 165 -42.01 67.74 28.93
CA SER A 165 -43.47 67.67 28.75
C SER A 165 -44.19 68.80 29.50
N VAL A 166 -45.41 69.10 29.06
CA VAL A 166 -46.30 69.99 29.82
C VAL A 166 -46.58 69.33 31.18
N GLY A 167 -46.37 70.06 32.26
CA GLY A 167 -46.41 69.53 33.62
C GLY A 167 -45.05 69.10 34.20
N SER A 168 -43.97 69.04 33.40
CA SER A 168 -42.62 68.76 33.93
C SER A 168 -42.08 69.91 34.77
N HIS A 169 -41.30 69.58 35.81
CA HIS A 169 -40.49 70.55 36.53
C HIS A 169 -39.17 70.80 35.80
N VAL A 170 -38.93 72.07 35.44
CA VAL A 170 -37.75 72.48 34.68
C VAL A 170 -37.10 73.72 35.30
N VAL A 171 -35.82 73.91 34.99
CA VAL A 171 -35.11 75.16 35.26
C VAL A 171 -34.96 75.93 33.96
N ILE A 172 -35.49 77.15 33.93
CA ILE A 172 -35.40 78.05 32.77
C ILE A 172 -34.48 79.22 33.08
N GLN A 173 -33.80 79.71 32.05
CA GLN A 173 -33.22 81.06 32.01
C GLN A 173 -34.28 82.01 31.44
N LEU A 174 -34.61 83.08 32.15
CA LEU A 174 -35.69 83.98 31.73
C LEU A 174 -35.33 84.79 30.48
N ASP A 175 -36.33 85.05 29.62
CA ASP A 175 -36.14 85.87 28.41
C ASP A 175 -36.05 87.38 28.72
N ASN A 176 -36.65 87.83 29.84
CA ASN A 176 -36.61 89.24 30.26
C ASN A 176 -35.37 89.58 31.08
N ASP A 177 -34.76 88.61 31.76
CA ASP A 177 -33.54 88.76 32.55
C ASP A 177 -32.68 87.48 32.45
N TYR A 178 -31.80 87.46 31.44
CA TYR A 178 -30.93 86.32 31.16
C TYR A 178 -29.96 85.98 32.31
N SER A 179 -29.76 86.86 33.29
CA SER A 179 -28.92 86.57 34.45
C SER A 179 -29.61 85.67 35.48
N LYS A 180 -30.94 85.55 35.40
CA LYS A 180 -31.76 84.82 36.37
C LYS A 180 -32.22 83.48 35.82
N THR A 181 -32.16 82.49 36.71
CA THR A 181 -32.77 81.18 36.48
C THR A 181 -33.91 80.95 37.46
N VAL A 182 -34.99 80.37 36.96
CA VAL A 182 -36.21 80.10 37.72
C VAL A 182 -36.61 78.65 37.50
N SER A 183 -36.98 77.97 38.58
CA SER A 183 -37.58 76.65 38.52
C SER A 183 -39.10 76.74 38.58
N GLY A 184 -39.79 75.99 37.73
CA GLY A 184 -41.26 75.92 37.78
C GLY A 184 -41.81 74.77 36.96
N VAL A 185 -43.14 74.71 36.86
CA VAL A 185 -43.87 73.70 36.09
C VAL A 185 -44.19 74.25 34.71
N VAL A 186 -43.89 73.49 33.66
CA VAL A 186 -44.19 73.87 32.27
C VAL A 186 -45.70 73.90 32.03
N LYS A 187 -46.20 75.02 31.52
CA LYS A 187 -47.58 75.19 31.03
C LYS A 187 -47.65 74.98 29.51
N ASP A 188 -46.85 75.72 28.75
CA ASP A 188 -46.82 75.64 27.29
C ASP A 188 -45.38 75.51 26.80
N ILE A 189 -45.19 74.81 25.69
CA ILE A 189 -43.88 74.69 25.05
C ILE A 189 -43.91 75.47 23.73
N LEU A 190 -43.07 76.49 23.66
CA LEU A 190 -43.09 77.53 22.62
C LEU A 190 -42.10 77.24 21.48
N THR A 191 -41.31 76.17 21.58
CA THR A 191 -40.42 75.70 20.51
C THR A 191 -40.92 74.36 19.98
N HIS A 192 -41.11 74.27 18.66
CA HIS A 192 -41.62 73.07 17.99
C HIS A 192 -40.51 72.13 17.49
N SER A 193 -39.29 72.64 17.26
CA SER A 193 -38.17 71.82 16.80
C SER A 193 -37.61 70.94 17.93
N GLU A 194 -37.11 69.75 17.57
CA GLU A 194 -36.52 68.82 18.55
C GLU A 194 -35.29 69.41 19.24
N THR A 195 -34.48 70.14 18.48
CA THR A 195 -33.29 70.83 18.97
C THR A 195 -33.36 72.31 18.59
N HIS A 196 -32.72 73.15 19.41
CA HIS A 196 -32.63 74.59 19.16
C HIS A 196 -31.31 75.11 19.73
N THR A 197 -30.58 75.93 18.98
CA THR A 197 -29.23 76.44 19.34
C THR A 197 -29.20 77.10 20.72
N TYR A 198 -30.26 77.83 21.07
CA TYR A 198 -30.36 78.52 22.36
C TYR A 198 -31.08 77.71 23.45
N GLY A 199 -31.62 76.53 23.13
CA GLY A 199 -32.46 75.73 24.01
C GLY A 199 -33.95 75.95 23.76
N ILE A 200 -34.75 74.98 24.22
CA ILE A 200 -36.20 74.94 24.07
C ILE A 200 -36.84 76.04 24.91
N LYS A 201 -37.70 76.85 24.30
CA LYS A 201 -38.44 77.90 24.98
C LYS A 201 -39.75 77.35 25.54
N VAL A 202 -40.05 77.67 26.79
CA VAL A 202 -41.27 77.25 27.49
C VAL A 202 -41.88 78.41 28.27
N ARG A 203 -43.18 78.29 28.55
CA ARG A 203 -43.92 79.13 29.49
C ARG A 203 -44.23 78.31 30.74
N LEU A 204 -43.97 78.86 31.91
CA LEU A 204 -44.29 78.25 33.20
C LEU A 204 -45.75 78.55 33.62
N GLN A 205 -46.27 77.82 34.60
CA GLN A 205 -47.63 78.01 35.11
C GLN A 205 -47.87 79.41 35.72
N ASP A 206 -46.83 80.04 36.26
CA ASP A 206 -46.86 81.42 36.77
C ASP A 206 -46.83 82.49 35.66
N GLY A 207 -46.75 82.09 34.40
CA GLY A 207 -46.72 82.97 33.24
C GLY A 207 -45.31 83.40 32.79
N GLN A 208 -44.26 83.04 33.53
CA GLN A 208 -42.88 83.36 33.16
C GLN A 208 -42.44 82.58 31.91
N ILE A 209 -41.62 83.19 31.05
CA ILE A 209 -41.16 82.62 29.78
C ILE A 209 -39.64 82.60 29.76
N GLY A 210 -39.06 81.49 29.32
CA GLY A 210 -37.61 81.34 29.22
C GLY A 210 -37.17 80.07 28.52
N ARG A 211 -35.85 79.87 28.45
CA ARG A 211 -35.19 78.73 27.80
C ARG A 211 -34.76 77.69 28.81
N VAL A 212 -35.10 76.43 28.57
CA VAL A 212 -34.78 75.33 29.48
C VAL A 212 -33.27 75.06 29.50
N GLN A 213 -32.71 75.05 30.71
CA GLN A 213 -31.30 74.74 30.98
C GLN A 213 -31.14 73.30 31.48
N SER A 214 -32.07 72.84 32.32
CA SER A 214 -32.12 71.47 32.81
C SER A 214 -33.56 71.04 33.10
N VAL A 215 -33.79 69.73 32.98
CA VAL A 215 -35.03 69.05 33.39
C VAL A 215 -34.74 68.36 34.72
N LYS A 216 -35.64 68.52 35.70
CA LYS A 216 -35.53 67.86 37.02
C LYS A 216 -36.29 66.54 37.05
#